data_AF-A0A4P5Y9W1-F1
#
_entry.id   AF-A0A4P5Y9W1-F1
#
_cell.length_a   1.000
_cell.length_b   1.000
_cell.length_c   1.000
_cell.angle_alpha   90.00
_cell.angle_beta   90.00
_cell.angle_gamma   90.00
#
_symmetry.space_group_name_H-M   'P 1'
#
loop_
_entity.id
_entity.type
_entity.pdbx_description
1 polymer ?
#
loop_
_entity_poly.entity_id
_entity_poly.type
_entity_poly.pdbx_seq_one_letter_code
_entity_poly.pdbx_strand_id
1 'polypeptide(L)'
;MFPLRAPALIPLLALAGLPALETPLIIPGEDDGEVAIVHPGLGTLTLYQVQDQLLTRKGSVNFKAELGFLGSFIFTERLGVPWTMLRSGATNTKPEVLGLLEGKPTAEERREGLKSLRERAVECEDAFWAAERPYDGVVRAAFGRQYLMLAVQASHSLVMYETVGEGWKLASFRNYGPELLIPLALNSEPSPKELRDNLVDKATNEEQKKIFEHAFDGIGALPGGPTPASVAWLGVAPNESFVLVDSANTRICLYQMTGKDLKLQSVRNYSVEMKIPGLIGEGIHDEPGQRDLLAAYQRDANRMKRAKDYGIAIDRENIIALVGQQQSGKLSPLEVAVQGERLIIDLQSQRLLMTYDLRGGDTITLISVRDYTIDVGLALLDQKFRDMANATKARDSARQLASAKSYKSALLMIRLALKLDPMLVKEIEADAAFRDLKKQADWLPIIDEAHKEVERLVAQAKERKKVVEDLKRKGKDEPEPAGGNEDTAVGR
;
A
#
# COMPACT_ATOMS: atom_id res chain seq x y z
N MET A 1 15.31 46.79 21.99
CA MET A 1 16.44 45.84 21.90
C MET A 1 15.88 44.42 21.85
N PHE A 2 16.08 43.73 20.72
CA PHE A 2 16.01 42.27 20.57
C PHE A 2 17.15 41.59 21.38
N PRO A 3 17.25 40.24 21.53
CA PRO A 3 16.51 39.17 20.85
C PRO A 3 16.03 37.96 21.71
N LEU A 4 15.20 37.14 21.04
CA LEU A 4 15.05 35.67 21.06
C LEU A 4 15.86 34.84 22.08
N ARG A 5 15.21 33.77 22.59
CA ARG A 5 15.62 32.37 22.39
C ARG A 5 14.50 31.38 22.80
N ALA A 6 13.90 30.73 21.80
CA ALA A 6 13.64 29.29 21.88
C ALA A 6 15.02 28.57 21.90
N PRO A 7 15.22 27.36 22.46
CA PRO A 7 14.55 26.16 21.97
C PRO A 7 14.36 25.01 23.00
N ALA A 8 13.52 24.04 22.65
CA ALA A 8 13.83 22.60 22.64
C ALA A 8 12.51 21.81 22.59
N LEU A 9 11.99 21.65 21.37
CA LEU A 9 11.09 20.54 21.09
C LEU A 9 11.87 19.25 21.38
N ILE A 10 11.41 18.50 22.37
CA ILE A 10 11.79 17.10 22.55
C ILE A 10 11.29 16.36 21.29
N PRO A 11 12.16 15.64 20.56
CA PRO A 11 11.70 14.80 19.47
C PRO A 11 10.94 13.63 20.11
N LEU A 12 9.65 13.54 19.83
CA LEU A 12 8.82 12.37 20.14
C LEU A 12 9.23 11.23 19.18
N LEU A 13 10.43 10.68 19.40
CA LEU A 13 10.94 9.45 18.81
C LEU A 13 10.44 8.28 19.67
N ALA A 14 9.20 7.86 19.43
CA ALA A 14 8.67 6.53 19.75
C ALA A 14 7.24 6.42 19.20
N LEU A 15 7.09 6.01 17.95
CA LEU A 15 5.84 5.45 17.41
C LEU A 15 5.94 3.92 17.36
N ALA A 16 6.54 3.31 18.39
CA ALA A 16 6.47 1.88 18.64
C ALA A 16 5.64 1.70 19.91
N GLY A 17 4.34 1.42 19.72
CA GLY A 17 3.38 1.30 20.82
C GLY A 17 2.18 2.23 20.65
N LEU A 18 1.45 2.09 19.54
CA LEU A 18 0.01 2.35 19.66
C LEU A 18 -0.51 1.32 20.67
N PRO A 19 -1.20 1.71 21.75
CA PRO A 19 -1.86 0.74 22.61
C PRO A 19 -2.73 -0.14 21.72
N ALA A 20 -2.69 -1.45 21.98
CA ALA A 20 -3.56 -2.44 21.35
C ALA A 20 -4.93 -1.82 21.11
N LEU A 21 -5.45 -1.90 19.88
CA LEU A 21 -6.84 -1.51 19.64
C LEU A 21 -7.71 -2.34 20.60
N GLU A 22 -8.15 -1.73 21.70
CA GLU A 22 -9.16 -2.31 22.60
C GLU A 22 -10.50 -2.45 21.87
N THR A 23 -10.62 -1.84 20.69
CA THR A 23 -11.73 -1.98 19.77
C THR A 23 -11.90 -3.43 19.35
N PRO A 24 -13.03 -4.08 19.70
CA PRO A 24 -13.35 -5.41 19.21
C PRO A 24 -13.47 -5.38 17.68
N LEU A 25 -12.97 -6.42 17.02
CA LEU A 25 -13.15 -6.62 15.60
C LEU A 25 -14.49 -7.35 15.38
N ILE A 26 -15.33 -6.79 14.52
CA ILE A 26 -16.58 -7.41 14.08
C ILE A 26 -16.31 -7.99 12.69
N ILE A 27 -16.32 -9.31 12.58
CA ILE A 27 -15.99 -10.02 11.34
C ILE A 27 -17.25 -10.77 10.89
N PRO A 28 -17.93 -10.32 9.81
CA PRO A 28 -19.04 -11.08 9.24
C PRO A 28 -18.49 -12.37 8.61
N GLY A 29 -19.21 -13.48 8.78
CA GLY A 29 -18.97 -14.71 8.03
C GLY A 29 -19.44 -14.58 6.59
N GLU A 30 -19.04 -15.51 5.72
CA GLU A 30 -19.53 -15.56 4.34
C GLU A 30 -21.00 -15.98 4.25
N ASP A 31 -21.47 -16.83 5.18
CA ASP A 31 -22.84 -17.31 5.22
C ASP A 31 -23.76 -16.32 5.96
N ASP A 32 -25.01 -16.21 5.51
CA ASP A 32 -25.97 -15.22 5.99
C ASP A 32 -26.24 -15.38 7.50
N GLY A 33 -25.81 -14.36 8.25
CA GLY A 33 -26.19 -14.14 9.65
C GLY A 33 -25.12 -14.50 10.68
N GLU A 34 -24.01 -15.16 10.34
CA GLU A 34 -22.95 -15.42 11.32
C GLU A 34 -21.98 -14.25 11.46
N VAL A 35 -21.66 -13.89 12.71
CA VAL A 35 -20.72 -12.80 13.02
C VAL A 35 -19.79 -13.22 14.14
N ALA A 36 -18.49 -13.13 13.89
CA ALA A 36 -17.44 -13.32 14.88
C ALA A 36 -17.06 -11.98 15.52
N ILE A 37 -17.06 -11.92 16.84
CA ILE A 37 -16.52 -10.80 17.62
C ILE A 37 -15.17 -11.24 18.20
N VAL A 38 -14.08 -10.63 17.72
CA VAL A 38 -12.73 -10.84 18.24
C VAL A 38 -12.39 -9.68 19.18
N HIS A 39 -12.06 -9.97 20.43
CA HIS A 39 -11.56 -8.97 21.38
C HIS A 39 -10.04 -9.15 21.52
N PRO A 40 -9.20 -8.34 20.84
CA PRO A 40 -7.75 -8.51 20.90
C PRO A 40 -7.22 -8.35 22.33
N GLY A 41 -7.56 -7.27 23.03
CA GLY A 41 -7.07 -7.02 24.39
C GLY A 41 -7.36 -8.16 25.39
N LEU A 42 -8.58 -8.71 25.34
CA LEU A 42 -9.01 -9.82 26.21
C LEU A 42 -8.56 -11.19 25.71
N GLY A 43 -8.21 -11.32 24.43
CA GLY A 43 -7.85 -12.58 23.83
C GLY A 43 -9.03 -13.53 23.60
N THR A 44 -10.24 -13.00 23.44
CA THR A 44 -11.47 -13.82 23.34
C THR A 44 -12.12 -13.70 21.98
N LEU A 45 -12.79 -14.77 21.57
CA LEU A 45 -13.57 -14.87 20.35
C LEU A 45 -14.99 -15.30 20.72
N THR A 46 -16.01 -14.64 20.18
CA THR A 46 -17.42 -15.00 20.38
C THR A 46 -18.15 -15.09 19.04
N LEU A 47 -18.90 -16.18 18.81
CA LEU A 47 -19.77 -16.36 17.64
C LEU A 47 -21.18 -15.88 17.98
N TYR A 48 -21.75 -15.07 17.11
CA TYR A 48 -23.15 -14.68 17.13
C TYR A 48 -23.84 -15.10 15.84
N GLN A 49 -25.14 -15.37 15.95
CA GLN A 49 -26.07 -15.51 14.84
C GLN A 49 -27.05 -14.33 14.86
N VAL A 50 -27.13 -13.62 13.75
CA VAL A 50 -28.05 -12.53 13.46
C VAL A 50 -29.17 -13.09 12.60
N GLN A 51 -30.36 -13.24 13.19
CA GLN A 51 -31.52 -13.77 12.49
C GLN A 51 -32.78 -13.06 12.99
N ASP A 52 -33.66 -12.65 12.07
CA ASP A 52 -34.97 -12.08 12.39
C ASP A 52 -34.93 -10.95 13.45
N GLN A 53 -33.94 -10.05 13.33
CA GLN A 53 -33.65 -8.95 14.27
C GLN A 53 -33.14 -9.37 15.66
N LEU A 54 -32.91 -10.66 15.88
CA LEU A 54 -32.31 -11.21 17.10
C LEU A 54 -30.82 -11.46 16.90
N LEU A 55 -30.05 -11.15 17.94
CA LEU A 55 -28.63 -11.45 18.04
C LEU A 55 -28.44 -12.55 19.09
N THR A 56 -28.21 -13.80 18.64
CA THR A 56 -28.05 -14.96 19.52
C THR A 56 -26.57 -15.31 19.65
N ARG A 57 -26.04 -15.33 20.89
CA ARG A 57 -24.70 -15.83 21.14
C ARG A 57 -24.69 -17.36 21.02
N LYS A 58 -23.84 -17.89 20.16
CA LYS A 58 -23.64 -19.34 19.99
C LYS A 58 -22.60 -19.84 20.98
N GLY A 59 -21.37 -19.32 20.91
CA GLY A 59 -20.26 -19.84 21.71
C GLY A 59 -19.09 -18.86 21.81
N SER A 60 -18.12 -19.17 22.66
CA SER A 60 -16.91 -18.36 22.81
C SER A 60 -15.71 -19.18 23.26
N VAL A 61 -14.52 -18.73 22.89
CA VAL A 61 -13.23 -19.31 23.30
C VAL A 61 -12.23 -18.20 23.68
N ASN A 62 -11.15 -18.56 24.37
CA ASN A 62 -10.06 -17.65 24.71
C ASN A 62 -8.79 -18.04 23.92
N PHE A 63 -8.61 -17.43 22.74
CA PHE A 63 -7.47 -17.71 21.87
C PHE A 63 -6.14 -17.30 22.49
N LYS A 64 -6.11 -16.30 23.39
CA LYS A 64 -4.87 -15.91 24.08
C LYS A 64 -4.40 -16.97 25.08
N ALA A 65 -5.33 -17.62 25.79
CA ALA A 65 -5.01 -18.75 26.65
C ALA A 65 -4.49 -19.95 25.83
N GLU A 66 -5.10 -20.23 24.68
CA GLU A 66 -4.62 -21.27 23.76
C GLU A 66 -3.22 -20.95 23.22
N LEU A 67 -2.97 -19.73 22.77
CA LEU A 67 -1.63 -19.27 22.35
C LEU A 67 -0.61 -19.40 23.47
N GLY A 68 -0.97 -19.03 24.71
CA GLY A 68 -0.09 -19.18 25.87
C GLY A 68 0.29 -20.63 26.15
N PHE A 69 -0.69 -21.55 26.04
CA PHE A 69 -0.44 -22.98 26.15
C PHE A 69 0.49 -23.47 25.02
N LEU A 70 0.14 -23.18 23.76
CA LEU A 70 0.92 -23.60 22.58
C LEU A 70 2.35 -23.02 22.59
N GLY A 71 2.50 -21.79 23.06
CA GLY A 71 3.78 -21.10 23.19
C GLY A 71 4.65 -21.62 24.34
N SER A 72 4.08 -22.34 25.31
CA SER A 72 4.81 -22.90 26.45
C SER A 72 5.04 -24.42 26.32
N PHE A 73 4.25 -25.10 25.49
CA PHE A 73 4.32 -26.55 25.31
C PHE A 73 5.49 -26.92 24.40
N ILE A 74 6.54 -27.54 24.95
CA ILE A 74 7.67 -28.04 24.16
C ILE A 74 7.23 -29.26 23.36
N PHE A 75 7.32 -29.16 22.04
CA PHE A 75 6.87 -30.19 21.10
C PHE A 75 8.03 -31.05 20.58
N THR A 76 9.15 -30.41 20.27
CA THR A 76 10.32 -31.09 19.70
C THR A 76 11.61 -30.35 20.05
N GLU A 77 12.74 -30.94 19.72
CA GLU A 77 14.06 -30.32 19.83
C GLU A 77 14.74 -30.35 18.46
N ARG A 78 15.27 -29.21 18.01
CA ARG A 78 16.00 -29.09 16.74
C ARG A 78 17.34 -28.44 17.00
N LEU A 79 18.42 -29.09 16.58
CA LEU A 79 19.80 -28.60 16.76
C LEU A 79 20.14 -28.25 18.22
N GLY A 80 19.61 -28.99 19.20
CA GLY A 80 19.84 -28.71 20.62
C GLY A 80 18.92 -27.65 21.22
N VAL A 81 18.00 -27.07 20.44
CA VAL A 81 17.09 -26.00 20.88
C VAL A 81 15.67 -26.57 21.03
N PRO A 82 15.02 -26.41 22.19
CA PRO A 82 13.63 -26.82 22.37
C PRO A 82 12.70 -25.91 21.56
N TRP A 83 11.83 -26.51 20.76
CA TRP A 83 10.83 -25.82 19.95
C TRP A 83 9.44 -26.04 20.55
N THR A 84 8.73 -24.94 20.74
CA THR A 84 7.36 -24.93 21.24
C THR A 84 6.39 -25.38 20.14
N MET A 85 5.20 -25.83 20.54
CA MET A 85 4.17 -26.22 19.60
C MET A 85 3.79 -25.04 18.69
N LEU A 86 3.68 -23.83 19.24
CA LEU A 86 3.38 -22.62 18.46
C LEU A 86 4.45 -22.35 17.39
N ARG A 87 5.74 -22.53 17.73
CA ARG A 87 6.86 -22.35 16.80
C ARG A 87 6.89 -23.41 15.71
N SER A 88 6.61 -24.67 16.05
CA SER A 88 6.59 -25.79 15.10
C SER A 88 5.35 -25.80 14.19
N GLY A 89 4.23 -25.25 14.66
CA GLY A 89 2.93 -25.39 14.02
C GLY A 89 2.27 -26.75 14.34
N ALA A 90 1.00 -26.88 13.98
CA ALA A 90 0.25 -28.11 14.19
C ALA A 90 0.69 -29.20 13.21
N THR A 91 0.54 -30.47 13.61
CA THR A 91 0.92 -31.65 12.80
C THR A 91 0.10 -31.81 11.52
N ASN A 92 -1.06 -31.16 11.44
CA ASN A 92 -1.93 -31.10 10.27
C ASN A 92 -1.63 -29.90 9.36
N THR A 93 -0.49 -29.22 9.53
CA THR A 93 -0.07 -28.15 8.63
C THR A 93 0.94 -28.62 7.59
N LYS A 94 0.78 -28.18 6.34
CA LYS A 94 1.64 -28.59 5.21
C LYS A 94 1.83 -27.44 4.22
N PRO A 95 2.91 -27.42 3.43
CA PRO A 95 4.16 -28.12 3.68
C PRO A 95 4.91 -27.56 4.90
N GLU A 96 5.93 -28.29 5.36
CA GLU A 96 6.93 -27.76 6.29
C GLU A 96 7.91 -26.87 5.52
N VAL A 97 7.77 -25.55 5.64
CA VAL A 97 8.49 -24.58 4.79
C VAL A 97 10.00 -24.64 4.95
N LEU A 98 10.52 -24.83 6.16
CA LEU A 98 11.96 -24.95 6.38
C LEU A 98 12.56 -26.17 5.67
N GLY A 99 11.76 -27.22 5.45
CA GLY A 99 12.13 -28.38 4.65
C GLY A 99 12.08 -28.12 3.14
N LEU A 100 11.44 -27.04 2.68
CA LEU A 100 11.42 -26.63 1.28
C LEU A 100 12.58 -25.70 0.90
N LEU A 101 13.19 -25.01 1.87
CA LEU A 101 14.31 -24.09 1.64
C LEU A 101 15.65 -24.80 1.38
N GLU A 102 15.61 -25.97 0.76
CA GLU A 102 16.78 -26.81 0.48
C GLU A 102 17.59 -26.26 -0.69
N GLY A 103 18.87 -26.01 -0.44
CA GLY A 103 19.80 -25.56 -1.46
C GLY A 103 21.19 -25.44 -0.87
N LYS A 104 22.19 -26.04 -1.53
CA LYS A 104 23.58 -25.69 -1.24
C LYS A 104 23.77 -24.21 -1.56
N PRO A 105 24.55 -23.45 -0.78
CA PRO A 105 24.82 -22.05 -1.12
C PRO A 105 25.36 -21.96 -2.55
N THR A 106 24.98 -20.93 -3.27
CA THR A 106 25.45 -20.66 -4.64
C THR A 106 26.98 -20.46 -4.65
N ALA A 107 27.60 -20.48 -5.83
CA ALA A 107 29.04 -20.26 -5.92
C ALA A 107 29.45 -18.87 -5.39
N GLU A 108 28.58 -17.87 -5.55
CA GLU A 108 28.76 -16.52 -5.02
C GLU A 108 28.57 -16.47 -3.51
N GLU A 109 27.48 -17.04 -3.00
CA GLU A 109 27.24 -17.16 -1.56
C GLU A 109 28.38 -17.89 -0.83
N ARG A 110 28.97 -18.93 -1.44
CA ARG A 110 30.14 -19.61 -0.87
C ARG A 110 31.39 -18.74 -0.86
N ARG A 111 31.60 -17.89 -1.86
CA ARG A 111 32.73 -16.93 -1.86
C ARG A 111 32.57 -15.91 -0.74
N GLU A 112 31.33 -15.54 -0.44
CA GLU A 112 30.97 -14.65 0.67
C GLU A 112 30.90 -15.35 2.03
N GLY A 113 31.12 -16.67 2.09
CA GLY A 113 31.08 -17.45 3.33
C GLY A 113 29.67 -17.66 3.90
N LEU A 114 28.62 -17.50 3.09
CA LEU A 114 27.23 -17.64 3.51
C LEU A 114 26.82 -19.10 3.66
N LYS A 115 26.01 -19.38 4.70
CA LYS A 115 25.36 -20.67 4.97
C LYS A 115 24.23 -20.94 3.98
N SER A 116 23.72 -22.18 3.98
CA SER A 116 22.58 -22.53 3.14
C SER A 116 21.35 -21.68 3.48
N LEU A 117 20.42 -21.53 2.53
CA LEU A 117 19.19 -20.76 2.74
C LEU A 117 18.39 -21.32 3.93
N ARG A 118 18.28 -22.66 4.03
CA ARG A 118 17.67 -23.36 5.17
C ARG A 118 18.33 -23.01 6.50
N GLU A 119 19.66 -23.08 6.59
CA GLU A 119 20.38 -22.78 7.85
C GLU A 119 20.16 -21.32 8.26
N ARG A 120 20.27 -20.38 7.32
CA ARG A 120 19.99 -18.96 7.58
C ARG A 120 18.54 -18.75 8.05
N ALA A 121 17.57 -19.42 7.43
CA ALA A 121 16.17 -19.31 7.83
C ALA A 121 15.92 -19.88 9.23
N VAL A 122 16.57 -20.99 9.58
CA VAL A 122 16.53 -21.55 10.94
C VAL A 122 17.14 -20.57 11.94
N GLU A 123 18.27 -19.96 11.62
CA GLU A 123 18.91 -18.95 12.48
C GLU A 123 18.05 -17.70 12.67
N CYS A 124 17.37 -17.23 11.61
CA CYS A 124 16.42 -16.11 11.71
C CYS A 124 15.26 -16.43 12.66
N GLU A 125 14.72 -17.65 12.57
CA GLU A 125 13.67 -18.11 13.48
C GLU A 125 14.19 -18.33 14.90
N ASP A 126 15.38 -18.92 15.09
CA ASP A 126 16.00 -19.05 16.41
C ASP A 126 16.20 -17.66 17.06
N ALA A 127 16.72 -16.70 16.30
CA ALA A 127 16.88 -15.33 16.76
C ALA A 127 15.53 -14.65 17.05
N PHE A 128 14.50 -14.93 16.26
CA PHE A 128 13.16 -14.41 16.50
C PHE A 128 12.58 -14.95 17.82
N TRP A 129 12.67 -16.27 18.04
CA TRP A 129 12.10 -16.96 19.22
C TRP A 129 12.97 -16.90 20.48
N ALA A 130 14.24 -16.49 20.37
CA ALA A 130 15.12 -16.28 21.52
C ALA A 130 14.72 -15.06 22.37
N ALA A 131 14.02 -14.09 21.78
CA ALA A 131 13.47 -12.94 22.50
C ALA A 131 12.09 -13.25 23.07
N GLU A 132 11.75 -12.64 24.20
CA GLU A 132 10.38 -12.69 24.73
C GLU A 132 9.43 -12.02 23.73
N ARG A 133 8.34 -12.71 23.38
CA ARG A 133 7.30 -12.22 22.45
C ARG A 133 5.98 -12.08 23.20
N PRO A 134 5.86 -11.07 24.09
CA PRO A 134 4.60 -10.84 24.78
C PRO A 134 3.53 -10.51 23.74
N TYR A 135 2.32 -11.02 23.99
CA TYR A 135 1.16 -10.70 23.18
C TYR A 135 0.91 -9.17 23.19
N ASP A 136 0.93 -8.56 22.01
CA ASP A 136 0.84 -7.11 21.81
C ASP A 136 -0.59 -6.59 21.63
N GLY A 137 -1.58 -7.48 21.63
CA GLY A 137 -2.98 -7.12 21.38
C GLY A 137 -3.30 -6.79 19.92
N VAL A 138 -2.39 -7.08 18.98
CA VAL A 138 -2.62 -6.86 17.55
C VAL A 138 -3.03 -8.18 16.89
N VAL A 139 -4.27 -8.23 16.44
CA VAL A 139 -4.86 -9.38 15.73
C VAL A 139 -5.47 -8.93 14.42
N ARG A 140 -5.35 -9.77 13.40
CA ARG A 140 -6.17 -9.71 12.18
C ARG A 140 -7.01 -10.96 12.10
N ALA A 141 -8.17 -10.84 11.48
CA ALA A 141 -9.13 -11.92 11.42
C ALA A 141 -9.86 -11.90 10.08
N ALA A 142 -10.18 -13.09 9.58
CA ALA A 142 -10.98 -13.29 8.38
C ALA A 142 -11.85 -14.53 8.60
N PHE A 143 -13.15 -14.42 8.30
CA PHE A 143 -14.14 -15.47 8.55
C PHE A 143 -14.73 -15.95 7.23
N GLY A 144 -14.37 -17.17 6.82
CA GLY A 144 -14.96 -17.87 5.68
C GLY A 144 -16.34 -18.41 6.02
N ARG A 145 -16.73 -19.54 5.41
CA ARG A 145 -18.04 -20.16 5.71
C ARG A 145 -17.97 -20.97 6.99
N GLN A 146 -16.98 -21.88 7.07
CA GLN A 146 -16.83 -22.74 8.24
C GLN A 146 -15.66 -22.34 9.15
N TYR A 147 -14.70 -21.56 8.63
CA TYR A 147 -13.45 -21.32 9.33
C TYR A 147 -13.18 -19.83 9.58
N LEU A 148 -12.76 -19.52 10.80
CA LEU A 148 -12.20 -18.22 11.18
C LEU A 148 -10.69 -18.36 11.36
N MET A 149 -9.92 -17.61 10.56
CA MET A 149 -8.48 -17.49 10.73
C MET A 149 -8.15 -16.22 11.52
N LEU A 150 -7.30 -16.34 12.54
CA LEU A 150 -6.67 -15.24 13.25
C LEU A 150 -5.18 -15.19 12.91
N ALA A 151 -4.65 -13.99 12.64
CA ALA A 151 -3.21 -13.74 12.54
C ALA A 151 -2.74 -12.88 13.73
N VAL A 152 -1.82 -13.43 14.51
CA VAL A 152 -1.20 -12.80 15.69
C VAL A 152 0.22 -12.40 15.31
N GLN A 153 0.45 -11.10 15.18
CA GLN A 153 1.66 -10.55 14.55
C GLN A 153 2.88 -10.70 15.46
N ALA A 154 2.75 -10.45 16.77
CA ALA A 154 3.85 -10.57 17.74
C ALA A 154 4.56 -11.93 17.75
N SER A 155 3.85 -13.02 17.42
CA SER A 155 4.36 -14.39 17.47
C SER A 155 4.37 -15.09 16.10
N HIS A 156 4.15 -14.34 15.00
CA HIS A 156 3.99 -14.88 13.66
C HIS A 156 3.08 -16.12 13.58
N SER A 157 1.95 -16.08 14.29
CA SER A 157 1.07 -17.23 14.42
C SER A 157 -0.25 -17.05 13.68
N LEU A 158 -0.65 -18.08 12.94
CA LEU A 158 -2.00 -18.28 12.45
C LEU A 158 -2.72 -19.25 13.36
N VAL A 159 -3.95 -18.92 13.75
CA VAL A 159 -4.82 -19.80 14.55
C VAL A 159 -6.14 -19.94 13.81
N MET A 160 -6.56 -21.17 13.57
CA MET A 160 -7.76 -21.49 12.80
C MET A 160 -8.82 -22.11 13.67
N TYR A 161 -10.01 -21.51 13.70
CA TYR A 161 -11.18 -22.04 14.39
C TYR A 161 -12.22 -22.53 13.39
N GLU A 162 -12.72 -23.74 13.60
CA GLU A 162 -13.88 -24.29 12.89
C GLU A 162 -15.15 -23.96 13.68
N THR A 163 -16.21 -23.56 12.98
CA THR A 163 -17.57 -23.51 13.54
C THR A 163 -18.09 -24.95 13.66
N VAL A 164 -18.32 -25.41 14.90
CA VAL A 164 -18.83 -26.75 15.18
C VAL A 164 -20.01 -26.65 16.14
N GLY A 165 -21.20 -27.01 15.65
CA GLY A 165 -22.44 -26.89 16.43
C GLY A 165 -22.73 -25.44 16.78
N GLU A 166 -22.72 -25.10 18.06
CA GLU A 166 -22.94 -23.74 18.55
C GLU A 166 -21.66 -23.05 19.02
N GLY A 167 -20.47 -23.40 18.53
CA GLY A 167 -19.26 -22.76 19.02
C GLY A 167 -18.02 -22.90 18.16
N TRP A 168 -16.92 -22.42 18.74
CA TRP A 168 -15.60 -22.47 18.13
C TRP A 168 -14.82 -23.68 18.60
N LYS A 169 -14.14 -24.32 17.68
CA LYS A 169 -13.16 -25.36 17.98
C LYS A 169 -11.85 -25.05 17.28
N LEU A 170 -10.74 -25.06 18.01
CA LEU A 170 -9.42 -24.95 17.41
C LEU A 170 -9.19 -26.11 16.43
N ALA A 171 -9.06 -25.79 15.15
CA ALA A 171 -8.89 -26.75 14.06
C ALA A 171 -7.41 -26.95 13.70
N SER A 172 -6.64 -25.86 13.64
CA SER A 172 -5.21 -25.89 13.35
C SER A 172 -4.54 -24.58 13.79
N PHE A 173 -3.21 -24.56 13.78
CA PHE A 173 -2.40 -23.37 13.99
C PHE A 173 -1.05 -23.54 13.30
N ARG A 174 -0.42 -22.42 12.93
CA ARG A 174 0.80 -22.43 12.11
C ARG A 174 1.69 -21.23 12.45
N ASN A 175 3.00 -21.45 12.52
CA ASN A 175 3.97 -20.36 12.47
C ASN A 175 4.21 -19.97 11.00
N TYR A 176 3.83 -18.76 10.62
CA TYR A 176 4.07 -18.25 9.25
C TYR A 176 5.42 -17.51 9.12
N GLY A 177 6.18 -17.36 10.19
CA GLY A 177 7.52 -16.75 10.17
C GLY A 177 8.45 -17.34 9.10
N PRO A 178 8.60 -18.68 9.01
CA PRO A 178 9.39 -19.32 7.95
C PRO A 178 8.94 -18.98 6.52
N GLU A 179 7.67 -18.67 6.33
CA GLU A 179 7.11 -18.32 5.02
C GLU A 179 7.53 -16.93 4.58
N LEU A 180 7.74 -16.03 5.55
CA LEU A 180 8.26 -14.70 5.31
C LEU A 180 9.70 -14.75 4.78
N LEU A 181 10.40 -15.86 5.01
CA LEU A 181 11.76 -16.13 4.59
C LEU A 181 11.82 -16.80 3.20
N ILE A 182 10.69 -17.08 2.54
CA ILE A 182 10.72 -17.51 1.14
C ILE A 182 11.20 -16.33 0.29
N PRO A 183 12.34 -16.45 -0.41
CA PRO A 183 13.01 -15.28 -1.01
C PRO A 183 12.28 -14.73 -2.24
N LEU A 184 11.63 -15.60 -2.99
CA LEU A 184 11.14 -15.34 -4.33
C LEU A 184 9.65 -15.66 -4.43
N ALA A 185 9.34 -16.94 -4.60
CA ALA A 185 7.99 -17.44 -4.69
C ALA A 185 7.95 -18.93 -4.35
N LEU A 186 6.78 -19.40 -3.93
CA LEU A 186 6.38 -20.79 -3.82
C LEU A 186 5.05 -20.92 -4.55
N ASN A 187 4.94 -21.81 -5.54
CA ASN A 187 3.72 -22.06 -6.32
C ASN A 187 2.98 -20.78 -6.75
N SER A 188 3.70 -19.80 -7.31
CA SER A 188 3.12 -18.53 -7.76
C SER A 188 3.57 -18.22 -9.19
N GLU A 189 2.71 -17.57 -9.97
CA GLU A 189 2.88 -17.40 -11.42
C GLU A 189 2.72 -15.94 -11.88
N PRO A 190 3.42 -15.44 -12.90
CA PRO A 190 4.67 -16.01 -13.40
C PRO A 190 5.69 -16.11 -12.27
N SER A 191 6.51 -17.15 -12.34
CA SER A 191 7.70 -17.29 -11.50
C SER A 191 8.66 -16.13 -11.75
N PRO A 192 9.53 -15.78 -10.78
CA PRO A 192 10.51 -14.71 -10.99
C PRO A 192 11.45 -14.95 -12.18
N LYS A 193 11.73 -16.21 -12.51
CA LYS A 193 12.47 -16.57 -13.71
C LYS A 193 11.68 -16.23 -14.98
N GLU A 194 10.40 -16.60 -15.05
CA GLU A 194 9.54 -16.26 -16.19
C GLU A 194 9.38 -14.75 -16.32
N LEU A 195 9.26 -14.01 -15.22
CA LEU A 195 9.25 -12.54 -15.24
C LEU A 195 10.54 -12.00 -15.86
N ARG A 196 11.70 -12.49 -15.41
CA ARG A 196 13.00 -12.08 -15.94
C ARG A 196 13.13 -12.41 -17.42
N ASP A 197 12.87 -13.65 -17.80
CA ASP A 197 13.06 -14.13 -19.17
C ASP A 197 12.13 -13.35 -20.13
N ASN A 198 10.86 -13.12 -19.75
CA ASN A 198 9.92 -12.29 -20.52
C ASN A 198 10.39 -10.84 -20.73
N LEU A 199 11.14 -10.28 -19.79
CA LEU A 199 11.64 -8.90 -19.88
C LEU A 199 12.92 -8.81 -20.69
N VAL A 200 13.81 -9.78 -20.53
CA VAL A 200 15.02 -9.91 -21.36
C VAL A 200 14.63 -10.07 -22.83
N ASP A 201 13.59 -10.84 -23.12
CA ASP A 201 13.06 -11.02 -24.48
C ASP A 201 12.46 -9.73 -25.07
N LYS A 202 11.92 -8.85 -24.21
CA LYS A 202 11.40 -7.52 -24.60
C LYS A 202 12.50 -6.44 -24.69
N ALA A 203 13.72 -6.73 -24.28
CA ALA A 203 14.81 -5.76 -24.30
C ALA A 203 15.21 -5.41 -25.74
N THR A 204 15.33 -4.11 -26.03
CA THR A 204 15.65 -3.64 -27.39
C THR A 204 17.15 -3.56 -27.66
N ASN A 205 17.98 -3.58 -26.62
CA ASN A 205 19.43 -3.48 -26.73
C ASN A 205 20.15 -4.22 -25.57
N GLU A 206 21.45 -4.43 -25.73
CA GLU A 206 22.29 -5.16 -24.77
C GLU A 206 22.46 -4.44 -23.42
N GLU A 207 22.33 -3.12 -23.38
CA GLU A 207 22.41 -2.36 -22.13
C GLU A 207 21.14 -2.55 -21.29
N GLN A 208 19.96 -2.53 -21.91
CA GLN A 208 18.69 -2.87 -21.28
C GLN A 208 18.65 -4.32 -20.79
N LYS A 209 19.19 -5.27 -21.59
CA LYS A 209 19.31 -6.66 -21.12
C LYS A 209 20.14 -6.75 -19.84
N LYS A 210 21.30 -6.09 -19.78
CA LYS A 210 22.14 -6.07 -18.57
C LYS A 210 21.42 -5.41 -17.40
N ILE A 211 20.67 -4.33 -17.62
CA ILE A 211 19.86 -3.70 -16.57
C ILE A 211 18.82 -4.68 -16.04
N PHE A 212 18.11 -5.39 -16.92
CA PHE A 212 17.15 -6.40 -16.50
C PHE A 212 17.82 -7.56 -15.78
N GLU A 213 18.96 -8.07 -16.27
CA GLU A 213 19.71 -9.13 -15.59
C GLU A 213 20.16 -8.69 -14.19
N HIS A 214 20.75 -7.50 -14.06
CA HIS A 214 21.19 -6.94 -12.78
C HIS A 214 20.04 -6.58 -11.83
N ALA A 215 18.84 -6.29 -12.34
CA ALA A 215 17.70 -6.00 -11.48
C ALA A 215 17.30 -7.20 -10.59
N PHE A 216 17.64 -8.43 -11.02
CA PHE A 216 17.42 -9.65 -10.24
C PHE A 216 18.62 -10.02 -9.36
N ASP A 217 19.76 -9.34 -9.48
CA ASP A 217 20.91 -9.58 -8.61
C ASP A 217 20.61 -9.12 -7.17
N GLY A 218 20.88 -10.00 -6.20
CA GLY A 218 20.56 -9.74 -4.79
C GLY A 218 19.06 -9.82 -4.44
N ILE A 219 18.18 -10.11 -5.40
CA ILE A 219 16.79 -10.46 -5.10
C ILE A 219 16.76 -11.86 -4.47
N GLY A 220 16.24 -11.93 -3.24
CA GLY A 220 16.13 -13.18 -2.50
C GLY A 220 17.20 -13.39 -1.43
N ALA A 221 18.04 -12.40 -1.15
CA ALA A 221 18.83 -12.40 0.07
C ALA A 221 17.89 -12.35 1.30
N LEU A 222 18.09 -13.26 2.25
CA LEU A 222 17.42 -13.18 3.54
C LEU A 222 17.91 -11.94 4.31
N PRO A 223 17.04 -11.31 5.11
CA PRO A 223 17.50 -10.30 6.06
C PRO A 223 18.54 -10.92 6.99
N GLY A 224 19.62 -10.20 7.27
CA GLY A 224 20.53 -10.58 8.35
C GLY A 224 19.85 -10.29 9.69
N GLY A 225 19.68 -11.32 10.54
CA GLY A 225 19.11 -11.17 11.89
C GLY A 225 17.76 -11.87 12.08
N PRO A 226 16.97 -11.49 13.10
CA PRO A 226 15.68 -12.12 13.35
C PRO A 226 14.67 -11.81 12.25
N THR A 227 13.70 -12.70 12.05
CA THR A 227 12.54 -12.45 11.17
C THR A 227 11.90 -11.08 11.56
N PRO A 228 11.76 -10.13 10.62
CA PRO A 228 11.25 -8.80 10.93
C PRO A 228 9.83 -8.83 11.50
N ALA A 229 9.46 -7.80 12.26
CA ALA A 229 8.10 -7.67 12.78
C ALA A 229 7.07 -7.67 11.65
N SER A 230 6.02 -8.45 11.81
CA SER A 230 4.92 -8.53 10.83
C SER A 230 4.01 -7.31 10.88
N VAL A 231 3.54 -6.88 9.70
CA VAL A 231 2.36 -6.01 9.56
C VAL A 231 1.38 -6.70 8.63
N ALA A 232 0.62 -7.63 9.21
CA ALA A 232 -0.32 -8.47 8.48
C ALA A 232 -1.65 -7.76 8.19
N TRP A 233 -2.19 -8.09 7.03
CA TRP A 233 -3.60 -8.01 6.65
C TRP A 233 -4.08 -9.43 6.31
N LEU A 234 -5.35 -9.73 6.58
CA LEU A 234 -5.93 -11.04 6.35
C LEU A 234 -7.28 -10.90 5.66
N GLY A 235 -7.53 -11.74 4.67
CA GLY A 235 -8.80 -11.79 3.93
C GLY A 235 -9.20 -13.21 3.59
N VAL A 236 -10.49 -13.39 3.31
CA VAL A 236 -11.03 -14.65 2.79
C VAL A 236 -10.85 -14.66 1.27
N ALA A 237 -10.45 -15.81 0.75
CA ALA A 237 -10.34 -16.10 -0.66
C ALA A 237 -11.26 -17.30 -1.01
N PRO A 238 -11.56 -17.53 -2.29
CA PRO A 238 -12.45 -18.62 -2.71
C PRO A 238 -12.02 -20.01 -2.19
N ASN A 239 -12.97 -20.95 -2.11
CA ASN A 239 -12.73 -22.36 -1.79
C ASN A 239 -12.11 -22.61 -0.39
N GLU A 240 -12.64 -21.96 0.66
CA GLU A 240 -12.12 -22.06 2.04
C GLU A 240 -10.63 -21.71 2.13
N SER A 241 -10.25 -20.68 1.38
CA SER A 241 -8.89 -20.16 1.34
C SER A 241 -8.80 -18.84 2.08
N PHE A 242 -7.59 -18.53 2.55
CA PHE A 242 -7.29 -17.32 3.30
C PHE A 242 -6.00 -16.74 2.75
N VAL A 243 -5.99 -15.44 2.54
CA VAL A 243 -4.81 -14.73 2.06
C VAL A 243 -4.29 -13.80 3.14
N LEU A 244 -3.00 -13.94 3.44
CA LEU A 244 -2.25 -13.07 4.33
C LEU A 244 -1.34 -12.18 3.48
N VAL A 245 -1.44 -10.87 3.68
CA VAL A 245 -0.51 -9.90 3.11
C VAL A 245 0.28 -9.28 4.25
N ASP A 246 1.57 -9.59 4.33
CA ASP A 246 2.48 -8.98 5.29
C ASP A 246 3.24 -7.85 4.60
N SER A 247 2.89 -6.62 4.93
CA SER A 247 3.47 -5.46 4.26
C SER A 247 4.84 -5.06 4.75
N ALA A 248 5.18 -5.39 6.00
CA ALA A 248 6.52 -5.15 6.53
C ALA A 248 7.55 -6.10 5.91
N ASN A 249 7.12 -7.33 5.61
CA ASN A 249 7.98 -8.36 5.02
C ASN A 249 7.80 -8.50 3.50
N THR A 250 6.91 -7.72 2.89
CA THR A 250 6.54 -7.75 1.47
C THR A 250 6.15 -9.15 0.97
N ARG A 251 5.25 -9.83 1.69
CA ARG A 251 4.84 -11.22 1.39
C ARG A 251 3.33 -11.33 1.22
N ILE A 252 2.93 -12.19 0.29
CA ILE A 252 1.57 -12.71 0.15
C ILE A 252 1.65 -14.20 0.40
N CYS A 253 0.83 -14.72 1.30
CA CYS A 253 0.73 -16.15 1.60
C CYS A 253 -0.72 -16.57 1.42
N LEU A 254 -0.97 -17.57 0.59
CA LEU A 254 -2.29 -18.15 0.36
C LEU A 254 -2.38 -19.49 1.08
N TYR A 255 -3.37 -19.62 1.94
CA TYR A 255 -3.64 -20.84 2.70
C TYR A 255 -4.99 -21.41 2.31
N GLN A 256 -5.14 -22.71 2.42
CA GLN A 256 -6.42 -23.39 2.22
C GLN A 256 -6.68 -24.39 3.36
N MET A 257 -7.92 -24.40 3.84
CA MET A 257 -8.40 -25.45 4.72
C MET A 257 -8.97 -26.61 3.90
N THR A 258 -8.36 -27.80 4.03
CA THR A 258 -8.89 -29.04 3.44
C THR A 258 -9.25 -30.03 4.55
N GLY A 259 -10.53 -30.06 4.94
CA GLY A 259 -10.96 -30.81 6.12
C GLY A 259 -10.26 -30.24 7.37
N LYS A 260 -9.40 -31.01 8.01
CA LYS A 260 -8.62 -30.53 9.17
C LYS A 260 -7.23 -30.03 8.81
N ASP A 261 -6.77 -30.17 7.57
CA ASP A 261 -5.41 -29.78 7.19
C ASP A 261 -5.38 -28.29 6.80
N LEU A 262 -4.47 -27.53 7.41
CA LEU A 262 -4.15 -26.16 7.01
C LEU A 262 -2.96 -26.19 6.05
N LYS A 263 -3.21 -25.95 4.76
CA LYS A 263 -2.19 -26.00 3.73
C LYS A 263 -1.75 -24.61 3.33
N LEU A 264 -0.46 -24.33 3.35
CA LEU A 264 0.13 -23.23 2.60
C LEU A 264 0.20 -23.65 1.13
N GLN A 265 -0.56 -22.96 0.30
CA GLN A 265 -0.67 -23.26 -1.12
C GLN A 265 0.39 -22.51 -1.92
N SER A 266 0.55 -21.22 -1.65
CA SER A 266 1.50 -20.38 -2.37
C SER A 266 2.03 -19.22 -1.54
N VAL A 267 3.25 -18.77 -1.87
CA VAL A 267 3.89 -17.59 -1.29
C VAL A 267 4.49 -16.75 -2.40
N ARG A 268 4.33 -15.43 -2.29
CA ARG A 268 4.88 -14.49 -3.25
C ARG A 268 5.56 -13.33 -2.55
N ASN A 269 6.81 -13.07 -2.91
CA ASN A 269 7.52 -11.87 -2.48
C ASN A 269 7.25 -10.73 -3.45
N TYR A 270 6.30 -9.85 -3.13
CA TYR A 270 5.95 -8.76 -4.04
C TYR A 270 7.03 -7.66 -4.16
N SER A 271 8.08 -7.69 -3.33
CA SER A 271 9.23 -6.78 -3.51
C SER A 271 10.10 -7.12 -4.71
N VAL A 272 9.98 -8.34 -5.25
CA VAL A 272 10.65 -8.71 -6.49
C VAL A 272 10.08 -7.86 -7.62
N GLU A 273 8.76 -7.88 -7.78
CA GLU A 273 8.01 -7.10 -8.77
C GLU A 273 8.29 -5.61 -8.66
N MET A 274 8.37 -5.07 -7.44
CA MET A 274 8.66 -3.64 -7.22
C MET A 274 10.03 -3.20 -7.73
N LYS A 275 10.98 -4.13 -7.89
CA LYS A 275 12.36 -3.84 -8.33
C LYS A 275 12.57 -4.05 -9.82
N ILE A 276 11.60 -4.65 -10.51
CA ILE A 276 11.73 -5.01 -11.91
C ILE A 276 11.49 -3.76 -12.79
N PRO A 277 12.51 -3.29 -13.53
CA PRO A 277 12.34 -2.14 -14.42
C PRO A 277 11.36 -2.48 -15.56
N GLY A 278 10.51 -1.52 -15.94
CA GLY A 278 9.50 -1.70 -16.98
C GLY A 278 8.23 -2.46 -16.55
N LEU A 279 8.22 -3.13 -15.39
CA LEU A 279 7.00 -3.69 -14.83
C LEU A 279 6.09 -2.61 -14.22
N ILE A 280 6.66 -1.47 -13.82
CA ILE A 280 5.96 -0.33 -13.24
C ILE A 280 5.90 0.81 -14.28
N GLY A 281 4.70 1.31 -14.57
CA GLY A 281 4.45 2.47 -15.45
C GLY A 281 4.15 2.13 -16.92
N GLU A 282 4.49 0.91 -17.35
CA GLU A 282 4.12 0.27 -18.64
C GLU A 282 3.85 -1.24 -18.41
N GLY A 283 3.32 -1.57 -17.24
CA GLY A 283 3.30 -2.93 -16.69
C GLY A 283 2.41 -3.94 -17.42
N ILE A 284 2.40 -5.17 -16.90
CA ILE A 284 1.50 -6.23 -17.39
C ILE A 284 0.05 -5.73 -17.28
N HIS A 285 -0.65 -5.70 -18.41
CA HIS A 285 -2.06 -5.30 -18.53
C HIS A 285 -2.37 -3.89 -17.96
N ASP A 286 -1.44 -2.93 -18.11
CA ASP A 286 -1.62 -1.52 -17.74
C ASP A 286 -2.21 -0.70 -18.90
N GLU A 287 -3.53 -0.73 -19.09
CA GLU A 287 -4.22 -0.05 -20.20
C GLU A 287 -5.27 0.98 -19.72
N PRO A 288 -5.26 2.23 -20.23
CA PRO A 288 -4.18 2.81 -21.03
C PRO A 288 -2.93 3.03 -20.17
N GLY A 289 -1.76 2.83 -20.76
CA GLY A 289 -0.48 3.10 -20.10
C GLY A 289 -0.26 4.59 -19.83
N GLN A 290 0.71 4.92 -18.99
CA GLN A 290 0.96 6.31 -18.56
C GLN A 290 1.19 7.28 -19.74
N ARG A 291 1.93 6.85 -20.75
CA ARG A 291 2.24 7.66 -21.95
C ARG A 291 0.97 7.95 -22.76
N ASP A 292 0.16 6.93 -23.01
CA ASP A 292 -1.09 7.08 -23.77
C ASP A 292 -2.11 7.92 -23.03
N LEU A 293 -2.21 7.74 -21.71
CA LEU A 293 -3.07 8.55 -20.85
C LEU A 293 -2.68 10.03 -20.91
N LEU A 294 -1.38 10.33 -20.81
CA LEU A 294 -0.87 11.70 -20.93
C LEU A 294 -1.07 12.27 -22.34
N ALA A 295 -0.79 11.50 -23.37
CA ALA A 295 -0.98 11.92 -24.76
C ALA A 295 -2.46 12.21 -25.05
N ALA A 296 -3.37 11.35 -24.60
CA ALA A 296 -4.81 11.59 -24.69
C ALA A 296 -5.23 12.87 -23.96
N TYR A 297 -4.67 13.12 -22.78
CA TYR A 297 -4.92 14.36 -22.03
C TYR A 297 -4.42 15.61 -22.77
N GLN A 298 -3.25 15.53 -23.42
CA GLN A 298 -2.67 16.61 -24.21
C GLN A 298 -3.40 16.86 -25.55
N ARG A 299 -4.10 15.86 -26.10
CA ARG A 299 -4.92 16.03 -27.32
C ARG A 299 -6.20 16.84 -27.08
N ASP A 300 -6.63 16.99 -25.82
CA ASP A 300 -7.80 17.81 -25.48
C ASP A 300 -7.47 19.31 -25.61
N ALA A 301 -7.98 19.92 -26.67
CA ALA A 301 -7.76 21.34 -26.97
C ALA A 301 -8.23 22.29 -25.86
N ASN A 302 -9.27 21.94 -25.10
CA ASN A 302 -9.76 22.78 -24.01
C ASN A 302 -8.83 22.72 -22.79
N ARG A 303 -8.29 21.53 -22.48
CA ARG A 303 -7.26 21.38 -21.44
C ARG A 303 -5.98 22.09 -21.83
N MET A 304 -5.51 21.94 -23.07
CA MET A 304 -4.29 22.63 -23.53
C MET A 304 -4.45 24.15 -23.58
N LYS A 305 -5.62 24.65 -23.99
CA LYS A 305 -5.92 26.09 -23.91
C LYS A 305 -5.85 26.59 -22.47
N ARG A 306 -6.52 25.92 -21.52
CA ARG A 306 -6.46 26.29 -20.09
C ARG A 306 -5.03 26.22 -19.56
N ALA A 307 -4.29 25.18 -19.90
CA ALA A 307 -2.89 25.04 -19.50
C ALA A 307 -2.04 26.23 -19.97
N LYS A 308 -2.22 26.65 -21.23
CA LYS A 308 -1.56 27.82 -21.80
C LYS A 308 -1.99 29.12 -21.10
N ASP A 309 -3.29 29.32 -20.93
CA ASP A 309 -3.86 30.52 -20.29
C ASP A 309 -3.34 30.69 -18.85
N TYR A 310 -3.11 29.59 -18.15
CA TYR A 310 -2.61 29.57 -16.77
C TYR A 310 -1.10 29.33 -16.63
N GLY A 311 -0.35 29.22 -17.74
CA GLY A 311 1.10 28.98 -17.71
C GLY A 311 1.51 27.65 -17.05
N ILE A 312 0.68 26.62 -17.15
CA ILE A 312 0.93 25.29 -16.59
C ILE A 312 1.47 24.38 -17.69
N ALA A 313 2.67 23.83 -17.48
CA ALA A 313 3.22 22.80 -18.35
C ALA A 313 2.56 21.45 -18.07
N ILE A 314 2.05 20.79 -19.12
CA ILE A 314 1.51 19.43 -19.07
C ILE A 314 2.55 18.51 -19.70
N ASP A 315 3.55 18.12 -18.92
CA ASP A 315 4.52 17.09 -19.26
C ASP A 315 4.71 16.14 -18.07
N ARG A 316 5.28 14.97 -18.32
CA ARG A 316 5.38 13.88 -17.35
C ARG A 316 6.11 14.33 -16.08
N GLU A 317 7.25 15.00 -16.22
CA GLU A 317 8.07 15.42 -15.07
C GLU A 317 7.34 16.47 -14.23
N ASN A 318 6.65 17.43 -14.87
CA ASN A 318 5.85 18.41 -14.16
C ASN A 318 4.70 17.77 -13.37
N ILE A 319 4.07 16.74 -13.92
CA ILE A 319 2.99 16.00 -13.27
C ILE A 319 3.52 15.25 -12.05
N ILE A 320 4.62 14.49 -12.20
CA ILE A 320 5.26 13.77 -11.09
C ILE A 320 5.65 14.75 -9.96
N ALA A 321 6.26 15.88 -10.32
CA ALA A 321 6.64 16.90 -9.34
C ALA A 321 5.42 17.55 -8.65
N LEU A 322 4.31 17.76 -9.37
CA LEU A 322 3.05 18.25 -8.78
C LEU A 322 2.49 17.27 -7.75
N VAL A 323 2.48 15.99 -8.10
CA VAL A 323 1.97 14.92 -7.25
C VAL A 323 2.81 14.77 -5.98
N GLY A 324 4.14 14.86 -6.09
CA GLY A 324 5.05 14.86 -4.93
C GLY A 324 4.83 16.03 -3.97
N GLN A 325 4.48 17.21 -4.48
CA GLN A 325 4.23 18.39 -3.65
C GLN A 325 2.88 18.38 -2.90
N GLN A 326 1.88 17.66 -3.42
CA GLN A 326 0.55 17.60 -2.81
C GLN A 326 0.42 16.50 -1.74
N GLN A 327 1.39 15.59 -1.66
CA GLN A 327 1.46 14.60 -0.58
C GLN A 327 1.85 15.27 0.74
N SER A 328 0.84 15.77 1.45
CA SER A 328 0.98 16.27 2.82
C SER A 328 0.06 15.46 3.74
N GLY A 329 0.58 14.39 4.34
CA GLY A 329 -0.17 13.54 5.25
C GLY A 329 0.51 12.20 5.51
N LYS A 330 0.24 11.59 6.67
CA LYS A 330 0.55 10.17 6.92
C LYS A 330 -0.51 9.33 6.21
N LEU A 331 -0.23 8.89 4.99
CA LEU A 331 -1.06 7.90 4.31
C LEU A 331 -0.90 6.54 5.00
N SER A 332 -1.92 5.70 4.94
CA SER A 332 -1.73 4.28 5.25
C SER A 332 -0.70 3.75 4.25
N PRO A 333 0.34 3.01 4.68
CA PRO A 333 1.31 2.47 3.72
C PRO A 333 0.70 1.40 2.81
N LEU A 334 -0.48 0.86 3.18
CA LEU A 334 -1.11 -0.28 2.53
C LEU A 334 -2.64 -0.19 2.63
N GLU A 335 -3.32 -0.43 1.51
CA GLU A 335 -4.72 -0.85 1.47
C GLU A 335 -4.81 -2.17 0.70
N VAL A 336 -5.63 -3.10 1.19
CA VAL A 336 -5.80 -4.42 0.58
C VAL A 336 -7.27 -4.78 0.55
N ALA A 337 -7.70 -5.36 -0.57
CA ALA A 337 -9.05 -5.88 -0.75
C ALA A 337 -9.02 -7.21 -1.50
N VAL A 338 -9.97 -8.09 -1.19
CA VAL A 338 -10.28 -9.25 -2.02
C VAL A 338 -11.64 -9.00 -2.69
N GLN A 339 -11.70 -9.14 -4.01
CA GLN A 339 -12.91 -8.99 -4.80
C GLN A 339 -13.09 -10.23 -5.69
N GLY A 340 -13.98 -11.13 -5.29
CA GLY A 340 -14.13 -12.44 -5.93
C GLY A 340 -12.83 -13.24 -5.81
N GLU A 341 -12.24 -13.61 -6.94
CA GLU A 341 -10.96 -14.34 -6.98
C GLU A 341 -9.74 -13.42 -7.09
N ARG A 342 -9.90 -12.09 -6.93
CA ARG A 342 -8.81 -11.13 -7.10
C ARG A 342 -8.38 -10.51 -5.78
N LEU A 343 -7.09 -10.52 -5.52
CA LEU A 343 -6.45 -9.73 -4.48
C LEU A 343 -5.94 -8.43 -5.08
N ILE A 344 -6.34 -7.30 -4.52
CA ILE A 344 -5.90 -5.97 -4.91
C ILE A 344 -5.11 -5.38 -3.75
N ILE A 345 -3.87 -4.97 -4.03
CA ILE A 345 -2.95 -4.35 -3.09
C ILE A 345 -2.63 -2.94 -3.59
N ASP A 346 -2.95 -1.93 -2.80
CA ASP A 346 -2.57 -0.54 -3.05
C ASP A 346 -1.49 -0.09 -2.06
N LEU A 347 -0.29 0.13 -2.59
CA LEU A 347 0.85 0.69 -1.88
C LEU A 347 0.80 2.21 -2.01
N GLN A 348 -0.07 2.86 -1.25
CA GLN A 348 -0.40 4.29 -1.40
C GLN A 348 0.81 5.23 -1.35
N SER A 349 1.82 4.91 -0.52
CA SER A 349 3.05 5.70 -0.44
C SER A 349 3.85 5.68 -1.74
N GLN A 350 3.75 4.58 -2.49
CA GLN A 350 4.44 4.35 -3.76
C GLN A 350 3.54 4.62 -4.97
N ARG A 351 2.23 4.78 -4.75
CA ARG A 351 1.19 4.91 -5.79
C ARG A 351 1.17 3.72 -6.76
N LEU A 352 1.35 2.54 -6.19
CA LEU A 352 1.40 1.29 -6.93
C LEU A 352 0.19 0.44 -6.59
N LEU A 353 -0.59 0.09 -7.61
CA LEU A 353 -1.69 -0.85 -7.52
C LEU A 353 -1.26 -2.18 -8.12
N MET A 354 -1.28 -3.24 -7.33
CA MET A 354 -0.94 -4.59 -7.75
C MET A 354 -2.16 -5.49 -7.63
N THR A 355 -2.50 -6.20 -8.70
CA THR A 355 -3.61 -7.14 -8.72
C THR A 355 -3.10 -8.55 -8.95
N TYR A 356 -3.56 -9.46 -8.09
CA TYR A 356 -3.27 -10.89 -8.17
C TYR A 356 -4.56 -11.68 -8.35
N ASP A 357 -4.48 -12.75 -9.14
CA ASP A 357 -5.47 -13.80 -9.21
C ASP A 357 -5.20 -14.83 -8.12
N LEU A 358 -6.26 -15.26 -7.48
CA LEU A 358 -6.28 -16.34 -6.49
C LEU A 358 -7.09 -17.54 -7.02
N ARG A 359 -7.37 -17.60 -8.33
CA ARG A 359 -8.19 -18.64 -8.98
C ARG A 359 -7.85 -20.04 -8.48
N GLY A 360 -8.88 -20.74 -8.01
CA GLY A 360 -8.77 -22.11 -7.48
C GLY A 360 -8.31 -22.21 -6.02
N GLY A 361 -7.73 -21.16 -5.44
CA GLY A 361 -7.19 -21.19 -4.07
C GLY A 361 -5.80 -21.84 -3.96
N ASP A 362 -5.17 -22.19 -5.09
CA ASP A 362 -3.92 -22.94 -5.11
C ASP A 362 -2.68 -22.07 -5.44
N THR A 363 -2.86 -21.06 -6.28
CA THR A 363 -1.77 -20.24 -6.83
C THR A 363 -2.05 -18.75 -6.67
N ILE A 364 -1.00 -17.96 -6.43
CA ILE A 364 -1.05 -16.50 -6.52
C ILE A 364 -0.48 -16.09 -7.89
N THR A 365 -1.33 -15.56 -8.76
CA THR A 365 -0.93 -15.15 -10.10
C THR A 365 -0.89 -13.63 -10.23
N LEU A 366 0.26 -13.02 -10.54
CA LEU A 366 0.30 -11.57 -10.81
C LEU A 366 -0.43 -11.29 -12.12
N ILE A 367 -1.51 -10.51 -12.05
CA ILE A 367 -2.31 -10.11 -13.23
C ILE A 367 -1.86 -8.74 -13.71
N SER A 368 -1.75 -7.76 -12.81
CA SER A 368 -1.44 -6.40 -13.23
C SER A 368 -0.67 -5.61 -12.19
N VAL A 369 0.11 -4.65 -12.68
CA VAL A 369 0.84 -3.67 -11.88
C VAL A 369 0.64 -2.31 -12.54
N ARG A 370 0.08 -1.35 -11.82
CA ARG A 370 -0.17 0.01 -12.31
C ARG A 370 0.42 1.04 -11.36
N ASP A 371 1.33 1.86 -11.88
CA ASP A 371 1.71 3.10 -11.21
C ASP A 371 0.71 4.18 -11.61
N TYR A 372 -0.10 4.60 -10.65
CA TYR A 372 -1.18 5.57 -10.87
C TYR A 372 -0.76 7.02 -10.53
N THR A 373 0.55 7.30 -10.49
CA THR A 373 1.09 8.65 -10.27
C THR A 373 0.58 9.64 -11.32
N ILE A 374 0.56 9.24 -12.59
CA ILE A 374 0.06 10.10 -13.68
C ILE A 374 -1.45 10.30 -13.56
N ASP A 375 -2.22 9.26 -13.25
CA ASP A 375 -3.67 9.35 -13.01
C ASP A 375 -4.02 10.41 -11.95
N VAL A 376 -3.35 10.34 -10.79
CA VAL A 376 -3.51 11.30 -9.69
C VAL A 376 -3.11 12.69 -10.14
N GLY A 377 -2.01 12.81 -10.86
CA GLY A 377 -1.51 14.10 -11.32
C GLY A 377 -2.41 14.78 -12.34
N LEU A 378 -2.99 14.02 -13.27
CA LEU A 378 -3.99 14.53 -14.21
C LEU A 378 -5.27 14.96 -13.48
N ALA A 379 -5.72 14.18 -12.49
CA ALA A 379 -6.87 14.56 -11.65
C ALA A 379 -6.62 15.86 -10.88
N LEU A 380 -5.40 16.05 -10.33
CA LEU A 380 -4.99 17.28 -9.67
C LEU A 380 -4.96 18.48 -10.63
N LEU A 381 -4.52 18.28 -11.88
CA LEU A 381 -4.56 19.33 -12.91
C LEU A 381 -5.98 19.71 -13.28
N ASP A 382 -6.86 18.73 -13.51
CA ASP A 382 -8.28 18.99 -13.79
C ASP A 382 -8.95 19.74 -12.63
N GLN A 383 -8.62 19.36 -11.37
CA GLN A 383 -9.09 20.08 -10.19
C GLN A 383 -8.60 21.54 -10.19
N LYS A 384 -7.31 21.76 -10.43
CA LYS A 384 -6.73 23.11 -10.50
C LYS A 384 -7.38 23.98 -11.58
N PHE A 385 -7.64 23.42 -12.76
CA PHE A 385 -8.34 24.13 -13.82
C PHE A 385 -9.78 24.48 -13.46
N ARG A 386 -10.48 23.60 -12.73
CA ARG A 386 -11.83 23.90 -12.20
C ARG A 386 -11.77 25.00 -11.15
N ASP A 387 -10.81 24.94 -10.24
CA ASP A 387 -10.65 25.94 -9.17
C ASP A 387 -10.37 27.33 -9.73
N MET A 388 -9.47 27.46 -10.71
CA MET A 388 -9.19 28.74 -11.39
C MET A 388 -10.41 29.30 -12.12
N ALA A 389 -11.17 28.44 -12.82
CA ALA A 389 -12.39 28.86 -13.50
C ALA A 389 -13.48 29.30 -12.50
N ASN A 390 -13.62 28.58 -11.38
CA ASN A 390 -14.56 28.91 -10.32
C ASN A 390 -14.13 30.17 -9.56
N ALA A 391 -12.82 30.41 -9.39
CA ALA A 391 -12.28 31.63 -8.80
C ALA A 391 -12.64 32.86 -9.64
N THR A 392 -12.50 32.75 -10.97
CA THR A 392 -12.91 33.81 -11.89
C THR A 392 -14.42 34.10 -11.79
N LYS A 393 -15.26 33.05 -11.78
CA LYS A 393 -16.72 33.20 -11.60
C LYS A 393 -17.08 33.83 -10.26
N ALA A 394 -16.40 33.43 -9.18
CA ALA A 394 -16.60 33.99 -7.85
C ALA A 394 -16.20 35.48 -7.81
N ARG A 395 -15.07 35.85 -8.43
CA ARG A 395 -14.65 37.25 -8.58
C ARG A 395 -15.68 38.07 -9.35
N ASP A 396 -16.17 37.56 -10.49
CA ASP A 396 -17.15 38.28 -11.31
C ASP A 396 -18.51 38.41 -10.58
N SER A 397 -18.91 37.40 -9.82
CA SER A 397 -20.09 37.48 -8.93
C SER A 397 -19.87 38.51 -7.82
N ALA A 398 -18.66 38.59 -7.26
CA ALA A 398 -18.31 39.62 -6.29
C ALA A 398 -18.45 41.03 -6.89
N ARG A 399 -18.07 41.25 -8.17
CA ARG A 399 -18.24 42.56 -8.84
C ARG A 399 -19.70 42.97 -8.91
N GLN A 400 -20.58 42.03 -9.27
CA GLN A 400 -22.02 42.28 -9.34
C GLN A 400 -22.60 42.61 -7.97
N LEU A 401 -22.25 41.83 -6.94
CA LEU A 401 -22.68 42.07 -5.56
C LEU A 401 -22.15 43.39 -4.99
N ALA A 402 -20.90 43.75 -5.33
CA ALA A 402 -20.29 45.03 -4.97
C ALA A 402 -21.07 46.21 -5.55
N SER A 403 -21.43 46.09 -6.83
CA SER A 403 -22.22 47.10 -7.57
C SER A 403 -23.62 47.26 -6.99
N ALA A 404 -24.21 46.16 -6.52
CA ALA A 404 -25.48 46.13 -5.79
C ALA A 404 -25.36 46.55 -4.30
N LYS A 405 -24.18 46.99 -3.84
CA LYS A 405 -23.90 47.37 -2.44
C LYS A 405 -24.10 46.25 -1.41
N SER A 406 -24.09 44.99 -1.85
CA SER A 406 -24.16 43.81 -0.98
C SER A 406 -22.77 43.39 -0.50
N TYR A 407 -22.15 44.24 0.32
CA TYR A 407 -20.72 44.16 0.61
C TYR A 407 -20.29 42.89 1.37
N LYS A 408 -21.10 42.40 2.32
CA LYS A 408 -20.77 41.16 3.05
C LYS A 408 -20.72 39.96 2.12
N SER A 409 -21.71 39.81 1.24
CA SER A 409 -21.75 38.71 0.27
C SER A 409 -20.64 38.83 -0.77
N ALA A 410 -20.33 40.06 -1.21
CA ALA A 410 -19.21 40.30 -2.11
C ALA A 410 -17.85 39.91 -1.46
N LEU A 411 -17.63 40.23 -0.17
CA LEU A 411 -16.42 39.80 0.56
C LEU A 411 -16.31 38.28 0.67
N LEU A 412 -17.42 37.57 0.93
CA LEU A 412 -17.41 36.10 0.95
C LEU A 412 -17.02 35.52 -0.41
N MET A 413 -17.51 36.11 -1.50
CA MET A 413 -17.15 35.70 -2.86
C MET A 413 -15.68 36.02 -3.21
N ILE A 414 -15.14 37.15 -2.75
CA ILE A 414 -13.70 37.45 -2.85
C ILE A 414 -12.88 36.43 -2.07
N ARG A 415 -13.27 36.12 -0.83
CA ARG A 415 -12.58 35.10 -0.02
C ARG A 415 -12.60 33.74 -0.70
N LEU A 416 -13.75 33.32 -1.27
CA LEU A 416 -13.83 32.09 -2.04
C LEU A 416 -12.94 32.13 -3.28
N ALA A 417 -12.97 33.23 -4.04
CA ALA A 417 -12.12 33.39 -5.23
C ALA A 417 -10.63 33.25 -4.89
N LEU A 418 -10.17 33.93 -3.84
CA LEU A 418 -8.78 33.91 -3.41
C LEU A 418 -8.37 32.59 -2.73
N LYS A 419 -9.31 31.87 -2.11
CA LYS A 419 -9.06 30.52 -1.60
C LYS A 419 -8.83 29.52 -2.74
N LEU A 420 -9.55 29.67 -3.85
CA LEU A 420 -9.46 28.80 -5.02
C LEU A 420 -8.26 29.16 -5.91
N ASP A 421 -8.02 30.46 -6.11
CA ASP A 421 -6.87 30.98 -6.84
C ASP A 421 -6.30 32.26 -6.19
N PRO A 422 -5.30 32.11 -5.30
CA PRO A 422 -4.65 33.23 -4.64
C PRO A 422 -3.98 34.22 -5.61
N MET A 423 -3.61 33.79 -6.82
CA MET A 423 -2.91 34.65 -7.79
C MET A 423 -3.78 35.82 -8.28
N LEU A 424 -5.10 35.74 -8.11
CA LEU A 424 -6.04 36.82 -8.43
C LEU A 424 -5.93 38.03 -7.50
N VAL A 425 -5.17 37.95 -6.40
CA VAL A 425 -5.09 39.03 -5.39
C VAL A 425 -4.73 40.38 -6.00
N LYS A 426 -3.73 40.43 -6.89
CA LYS A 426 -3.31 41.69 -7.53
C LYS A 426 -4.38 42.26 -8.47
N GLU A 427 -5.09 41.40 -9.20
CA GLU A 427 -6.18 41.83 -10.07
C GLU A 427 -7.35 42.38 -9.25
N ILE A 428 -7.71 41.70 -8.17
CA ILE A 428 -8.75 42.11 -7.23
C ILE A 428 -8.38 43.45 -6.55
N GLU A 429 -7.11 43.62 -6.17
CA GLU A 429 -6.61 44.89 -5.63
C GLU A 429 -6.59 46.01 -6.68
N ALA A 430 -6.32 45.73 -7.95
CA ALA A 430 -6.30 46.74 -9.01
C ALA A 430 -7.72 47.14 -9.48
N ASP A 431 -8.72 46.28 -9.24
CA ASP A 431 -10.06 46.47 -9.77
C ASP A 431 -10.83 47.60 -9.07
N ALA A 432 -11.28 48.57 -9.87
CA ALA A 432 -12.05 49.72 -9.41
C ALA A 432 -13.45 49.32 -8.89
N ALA A 433 -14.02 48.22 -9.35
CA ALA A 433 -15.33 47.72 -8.90
C ALA A 433 -15.36 47.39 -7.39
N PHE A 434 -14.19 47.16 -6.78
CA PHE A 434 -14.06 46.83 -5.37
C PHE A 434 -13.65 48.01 -4.48
N ARG A 435 -13.65 49.26 -4.98
CA ARG A 435 -13.19 50.44 -4.23
C ARG A 435 -13.88 50.61 -2.87
N ASP A 436 -15.18 50.38 -2.77
CA ASP A 436 -15.92 50.51 -1.50
C ASP A 436 -15.78 49.28 -0.59
N LEU A 437 -15.46 48.11 -1.17
CA LEU A 437 -15.16 46.89 -0.42
C LEU A 437 -13.84 47.00 0.35
N LYS A 438 -12.86 47.73 -0.20
CA LYS A 438 -11.57 48.00 0.45
C LYS A 438 -11.69 48.74 1.79
N LYS A 439 -12.82 49.41 2.03
CA LYS A 439 -13.10 50.13 3.28
C LYS A 439 -13.69 49.23 4.36
N GLN A 440 -14.06 47.99 4.02
CA GLN A 440 -14.66 47.04 4.97
C GLN A 440 -13.56 46.42 5.85
N ALA A 441 -13.88 46.17 7.12
CA ALA A 441 -12.91 45.67 8.11
C ALA A 441 -12.28 44.32 7.70
N ASP A 442 -13.06 43.44 7.07
CA ASP A 442 -12.60 42.09 6.67
C ASP A 442 -11.78 42.06 5.39
N TRP A 443 -11.64 43.19 4.67
CA TRP A 443 -10.89 43.22 3.41
C TRP A 443 -9.41 42.91 3.61
N LEU A 444 -8.74 43.66 4.50
CA LEU A 444 -7.30 43.53 4.73
C LEU A 444 -6.90 42.09 5.15
N PRO A 445 -7.57 41.45 6.12
CA PRO A 445 -7.25 40.06 6.49
C PRO A 445 -7.33 39.08 5.31
N ILE A 446 -8.34 39.21 4.45
CA ILE A 446 -8.53 38.32 3.28
C ILE A 446 -7.40 38.50 2.27
N ILE A 447 -7.02 39.75 2.00
CA ILE A 447 -5.96 40.07 1.04
C ILE A 447 -4.58 39.67 1.57
N ASP A 448 -4.29 39.93 2.85
CA ASP A 448 -3.02 39.55 3.48
C ASP A 448 -2.82 38.03 3.51
N GLU A 449 -3.88 37.27 3.78
CA GLU A 449 -3.85 35.80 3.70
C GLU A 449 -3.55 35.33 2.27
N ALA A 450 -4.19 35.95 1.27
CA ALA A 450 -3.95 35.62 -0.13
C ALA A 450 -2.52 35.94 -0.58
N HIS A 451 -1.93 37.07 -0.17
CA HIS A 451 -0.53 37.40 -0.48
C HIS A 451 0.44 36.39 0.13
N LYS A 452 0.25 35.99 1.39
CA LYS A 452 1.06 34.94 2.03
C LYS A 452 0.98 33.62 1.28
N GLU A 453 -0.22 33.27 0.82
CA GLU A 453 -0.41 32.05 0.04
C GLU A 453 0.23 32.15 -1.35
N VAL A 454 0.17 33.31 -2.01
CA VAL A 454 0.91 33.58 -3.26
C VAL A 454 2.42 33.39 -3.06
N GLU A 455 3.00 33.94 -1.99
CA GLU A 455 4.42 33.74 -1.67
C GLU A 455 4.77 32.26 -1.51
N ARG A 456 3.93 31.51 -0.79
CA ARG A 456 4.07 30.06 -0.61
C ARG A 456 4.01 29.32 -1.95
N LEU A 457 3.02 29.62 -2.79
CA LEU A 457 2.84 29.01 -4.11
C LEU A 457 4.00 29.32 -5.06
N VAL A 458 4.54 30.55 -5.02
CA VAL A 458 5.73 30.94 -5.81
C VAL A 458 6.96 30.16 -5.34
N ALA A 459 7.15 30.00 -4.02
CA ALA A 459 8.24 29.19 -3.47
C ALA A 459 8.12 27.72 -3.91
N GLN A 460 6.93 27.13 -3.80
CA GLN A 460 6.65 25.78 -4.28
C GLN A 460 6.86 25.63 -5.79
N ALA A 461 6.45 26.61 -6.60
CA ALA A 461 6.68 26.58 -8.05
C ALA A 461 8.18 26.61 -8.38
N LYS A 462 8.99 27.36 -7.63
CA LYS A 462 10.45 27.39 -7.79
C LYS A 462 11.09 26.05 -7.42
N GLU A 463 10.65 25.43 -6.34
CA GLU A 463 11.11 24.09 -5.94
C GLU A 463 10.72 23.04 -6.99
N ARG A 464 9.47 23.09 -7.49
CA ARG A 464 8.99 22.21 -8.55
C ARG A 464 9.88 22.26 -9.79
N LYS A 465 10.26 23.47 -10.23
CA LYS A 465 11.15 23.65 -11.38
C LYS A 465 12.49 22.96 -11.18
N LYS A 466 13.08 23.02 -9.98
CA LYS A 466 14.33 22.30 -9.67
C LYS A 466 14.13 20.79 -9.77
N VAL A 467 13.06 20.26 -9.17
CA VAL A 467 12.75 18.82 -9.24
C VAL A 467 12.54 18.37 -10.69
N VAL A 468 11.83 19.16 -11.50
CA VAL A 468 11.63 18.87 -12.92
C VAL A 468 12.94 18.89 -13.71
N GLU A 469 13.84 19.84 -13.44
CA GLU A 469 15.18 19.88 -14.05
C GLU A 469 16.01 18.65 -13.68
N ASP A 470 15.97 18.24 -12.41
CA ASP A 470 16.67 17.04 -11.93
C ASP A 470 16.09 15.75 -12.55
N LEU A 471 14.76 15.65 -12.68
CA LEU A 471 14.09 14.52 -13.34
C LEU A 471 14.43 14.46 -14.83
N LYS A 472 14.43 15.60 -15.53
CA LYS A 472 14.83 15.68 -16.95
C LYS A 472 16.30 15.34 -17.17
N ARG A 473 17.17 15.61 -16.18
CA ARG A 473 18.57 15.18 -16.22
C ARG A 473 18.67 13.66 -16.08
N LYS A 474 18.03 13.09 -15.06
CA LYS A 474 18.04 11.63 -14.82
C LYS A 474 17.42 10.82 -15.96
N GLY A 475 16.32 11.30 -16.54
CA GLY A 475 15.67 10.63 -17.68
C GLY A 475 16.47 10.65 -18.98
N LYS A 476 17.55 11.44 -19.09
CA LYS A 476 18.51 11.35 -20.20
C LYS A 476 19.59 10.29 -19.97
N ASP A 477 19.78 9.88 -18.72
CA ASP A 477 20.78 8.90 -18.30
C ASP A 477 20.18 7.48 -18.18
N GLU A 478 18.85 7.33 -18.26
CA GLU A 478 18.14 6.05 -18.33
C GLU A 478 17.77 5.72 -19.79
N PRO A 479 18.02 4.49 -20.28
CA PRO A 479 17.66 4.12 -21.65
C PRO A 479 16.13 4.15 -21.85
N GLU A 480 15.67 4.88 -22.87
CA GLU A 480 14.24 4.97 -23.18
C GLU A 480 13.61 3.56 -23.32
N PRO A 481 12.51 3.26 -22.61
CA PRO A 481 11.77 2.03 -22.86
C PRO A 481 11.17 2.09 -24.25
N ALA A 482 11.29 0.95 -24.95
CA ALA A 482 10.98 0.74 -26.36
C ALA A 482 9.75 1.53 -26.81
N GLY A 483 9.96 2.54 -27.67
CA GLY A 483 8.89 3.05 -28.49
C GLY A 483 8.45 1.92 -29.43
N GLY A 484 7.26 1.37 -29.19
CA GLY A 484 6.60 0.53 -30.18
C GLY A 484 6.37 1.38 -31.43
N ASN A 485 7.21 1.19 -32.45
CA ASN A 485 6.91 1.70 -33.78
C ASN A 485 5.67 0.97 -34.28
N GLU A 486 4.55 1.69 -34.32
CA GLU A 486 3.41 1.34 -35.16
C GLU A 486 3.88 1.31 -36.62
N ASP A 487 4.00 0.12 -37.18
CA ASP A 487 3.97 -0.10 -38.62
C ASP A 487 3.35 -1.49 -38.89
N THR A 488 2.07 -1.65 -38.53
CA THR A 488 1.21 -2.64 -39.19
C THR A 488 0.25 -1.90 -40.10
N ALA A 489 0.67 -1.84 -41.35
CA ALA A 489 -0.11 -1.40 -42.49
C ALA A 489 -1.49 -2.06 -42.49
N VAL A 490 -2.53 -1.22 -42.61
CA VAL A 490 -3.86 -1.61 -43.03
C VAL A 490 -3.75 -2.15 -44.46
N GLY A 491 -3.84 -3.47 -44.61
CA GLY A 491 -3.99 -4.18 -45.88
C GLY A 491 -5.20 -5.10 -45.78
N ARG A 492 -6.11 -4.97 -46.74
CA ARG A 492 -7.42 -5.62 -46.87
C ARG A 492 -7.46 -7.12 -46.63
#